data_AF-A0A4R4IYC0-F1
#
_entry.id   AF-A0A4R4IYC0-F1
#
_cell.length_a   1.000
_cell.length_b   1.000
_cell.length_c   1.000
_cell.angle_alpha   90.00
_cell.angle_beta   90.00
_cell.angle_gamma   90.00
#
_symmetry.space_group_name_H-M   'P 1'
#
loop_
_entity.id
_entity.type
_entity.pdbx_description
1 polymer ?
#
loop_
_entity_poly.entity_id
_entity_poly.type
_entity_poly.pdbx_seq_one_letter_code
_entity_poly.pdbx_strand_id
1 'polypeptide(L)'
;MNMNNHSAHAANHRGTDSFPMERPHFARKQSEKMLFSQGRNLWYHYTKTFGYNRNMNRNHTAKLAHNHGLPIAFVEHAINLYLTH
;
A
#
# COMPACT_ATOMS: atom_id res chain seq x y z
N MET A 1 -42.63 48.54 -10.74
CA MET A 1 -43.18 47.41 -9.98
C MET A 1 -43.22 46.19 -10.89
N ASN A 2 -42.58 45.11 -10.43
CA ASN A 2 -42.68 43.70 -10.82
C ASN A 2 -42.32 43.25 -12.25
N MET A 3 -41.10 42.72 -12.37
CA MET A 3 -40.61 41.85 -13.46
C MET A 3 -41.14 40.41 -13.24
N ASN A 4 -41.69 39.78 -14.29
CA ASN A 4 -42.06 38.37 -14.29
C ASN A 4 -41.19 37.59 -15.30
N ASN A 5 -40.23 36.83 -14.79
CA ASN A 5 -39.99 35.39 -14.99
C ASN A 5 -40.77 34.68 -16.14
N HIS A 6 -40.24 33.74 -16.91
CA HIS A 6 -38.98 33.00 -16.90
C HIS A 6 -38.69 32.48 -18.32
N SER A 7 -37.40 32.42 -18.63
CA SER A 7 -36.80 31.83 -19.81
C SER A 7 -37.04 30.33 -19.92
N ALA A 8 -37.32 29.90 -21.14
CA ALA A 8 -37.12 28.53 -21.59
C ALA A 8 -35.62 28.27 -21.78
N HIS A 9 -35.07 27.19 -21.22
CA HIS A 9 -34.34 26.18 -22.01
C HIS A 9 -33.95 24.97 -21.15
N ALA A 10 -34.10 23.81 -21.76
CA ALA A 10 -33.65 22.51 -21.28
C ALA A 10 -32.14 22.44 -21.09
N ALA A 11 -31.67 21.61 -20.15
CA ALA A 11 -30.72 20.52 -20.41
C ALA A 11 -30.29 19.84 -19.11
N ASN A 12 -30.32 18.52 -19.15
CA ASN A 12 -29.94 17.59 -18.09
C ASN A 12 -28.42 17.53 -17.87
N HIS A 13 -28.07 16.95 -16.71
CA HIS A 13 -26.80 16.30 -16.37
C HIS A 13 -25.58 17.18 -16.10
N ARG A 14 -25.24 17.26 -14.80
CA ARG A 14 -23.91 16.96 -14.20
C ARG A 14 -24.02 17.43 -12.76
N GLY A 15 -24.35 16.54 -11.83
CA GLY A 15 -23.33 15.61 -11.34
C GLY A 15 -22.28 16.46 -10.62
N THR A 16 -22.66 17.00 -9.46
CA THR A 16 -21.72 17.57 -8.51
C THR A 16 -20.82 16.42 -8.07
N ASP A 17 -19.70 16.29 -8.77
CA ASP A 17 -18.57 15.44 -8.43
C ASP A 17 -17.97 16.01 -7.15
N SER A 18 -18.62 15.68 -6.03
CA SER A 18 -18.02 15.73 -4.71
C SER A 18 -16.91 14.69 -4.74
N PHE A 19 -15.73 15.06 -5.23
CA PHE A 19 -14.53 14.23 -5.15
C PHE A 19 -14.41 13.72 -3.71
N PRO A 20 -14.67 12.43 -3.42
CA PRO A 20 -14.28 11.90 -2.14
C PRO A 20 -12.75 11.93 -2.19
N MET A 21 -12.16 12.78 -1.36
CA MET A 21 -10.72 12.78 -1.09
C MET A 21 -10.33 11.33 -0.79
N GLU A 22 -9.77 10.65 -1.78
CA GLU A 22 -9.26 9.28 -1.65
C GLU A 22 -8.09 9.37 -0.70
N ARG A 23 -8.39 9.24 0.60
CA ARG A 23 -7.39 8.92 1.61
C ARG A 23 -6.68 7.68 1.07
N PRO A 24 -5.34 7.69 0.91
CA PRO A 24 -4.63 6.56 0.36
C PRO A 24 -5.05 5.31 1.15
N HIS A 25 -5.72 4.39 0.47
CA HIS A 25 -6.33 3.19 1.03
C HIS A 25 -5.27 2.14 1.44
N PHE A 26 -4.12 2.58 1.98
CA PHE A 26 -3.03 1.72 2.41
C PHE A 26 -3.20 1.17 3.83
N ALA A 27 -4.27 1.54 4.54
CA ALA A 27 -4.57 1.00 5.86
C ALA A 27 -5.57 -0.16 5.78
N ARG A 28 -5.38 -1.13 4.87
CA ARG A 28 -5.89 -2.47 5.15
C ARG A 28 -5.08 -2.93 6.35
N LYS A 29 -5.71 -3.10 7.52
CA LYS A 29 -5.11 -3.77 8.68
C LYS A 29 -4.62 -5.14 8.20
N GLN A 30 -3.36 -5.23 7.78
CA GLN A 30 -2.76 -6.52 7.45
C GLN A 30 -2.81 -7.32 8.74
N SER A 31 -3.50 -8.46 8.70
CA SER A 31 -3.50 -9.34 9.86
C SER A 31 -2.07 -9.82 10.10
N GLU A 32 -1.70 -10.01 11.35
CA GLU A 32 -0.38 -10.53 11.74
C GLU A 32 -0.04 -11.82 10.97
N LYS A 33 -1.05 -12.67 10.70
CA LYS A 33 -0.93 -13.87 9.87
C LYS A 33 -0.50 -13.56 8.43
N MET A 34 -1.04 -12.50 7.81
CA MET A 34 -0.58 -12.07 6.48
C MET A 34 0.84 -11.54 6.54
N LEU A 35 1.18 -10.78 7.58
CA LEU A 35 2.50 -10.21 7.76
C LEU A 35 3.56 -11.30 7.95
N PHE A 36 3.25 -12.34 8.73
CA PHE A 36 4.08 -13.52 8.92
C PHE A 36 4.25 -14.31 7.61
N SER A 37 3.16 -14.53 6.86
CA SER A 37 3.23 -15.22 5.57
C SER A 37 4.08 -14.44 4.56
N GLN A 38 3.99 -13.11 4.55
CA GLN A 38 4.85 -12.27 3.72
C GLN A 38 6.30 -12.29 4.21
N GLY A 39 6.52 -12.25 5.52
CA GLY A 39 7.85 -12.38 6.13
C GLY A 39 8.57 -13.66 5.71
N ARG A 40 7.87 -14.81 5.75
CA ARG A 40 8.39 -16.09 5.26
C ARG A 40 8.78 -16.02 3.78
N ASN A 41 7.91 -15.45 2.95
CA ASN A 41 8.16 -15.34 1.51
C ASN A 41 9.38 -14.43 1.25
N LEU A 42 9.40 -13.24 1.86
CA LEU A 42 10.51 -12.30 1.75
C LEU A 42 11.83 -12.91 2.24
N TRP A 43 11.81 -13.66 3.35
CA TRP A 43 12.99 -14.38 3.83
C TRP A 43 13.48 -15.47 2.87
N TYR A 44 12.56 -16.22 2.26
CA TYR A 44 12.91 -17.20 1.23
C TYR A 44 13.58 -16.52 0.02
N HIS A 45 13.02 -15.41 -0.46
CA HIS A 45 13.63 -14.65 -1.55
C HIS A 45 14.99 -14.05 -1.16
N TYR A 46 15.10 -13.52 0.06
CA TYR A 46 16.36 -13.01 0.60
C TYR A 46 17.45 -14.08 0.60
N THR A 47 17.17 -15.24 1.19
CA THR A 47 18.14 -16.33 1.32
C THR A 47 18.51 -16.95 -0.02
N LYS A 48 17.58 -16.99 -0.98
CA LYS A 48 17.83 -17.44 -2.35
C LYS A 48 18.73 -16.47 -3.14
N THR A 49 18.56 -15.16 -2.95
CA THR A 49 19.30 -14.15 -3.72
C THR A 49 20.65 -13.78 -3.09
N PHE A 50 20.71 -13.67 -1.76
CA PHE A 50 21.88 -13.16 -1.04
C PHE A 50 22.59 -14.21 -0.16
N GLY A 51 22.04 -15.42 -0.08
CA GLY A 51 22.51 -16.47 0.81
C GLY A 51 21.89 -16.41 2.20
N TYR A 52 22.02 -17.51 2.95
CA TYR A 52 21.53 -17.60 4.32
C TYR A 52 22.39 -16.75 5.27
N ASN A 53 21.87 -15.60 5.69
CA ASN A 53 22.53 -14.75 6.68
C ASN A 53 21.51 -14.24 7.70
N ARG A 54 21.68 -14.69 8.95
CA ARG A 54 20.80 -14.35 10.08
C ARG A 54 20.80 -12.85 10.40
N ASN A 55 21.88 -12.14 10.08
CA ASN A 55 21.93 -10.68 10.13
C ASN A 55 21.55 -10.12 8.76
N MET A 56 20.32 -9.62 8.66
CA MET A 56 19.88 -8.90 7.46
C MET A 56 20.75 -7.67 7.23
N ASN A 57 21.46 -7.65 6.10
CA ASN A 57 22.21 -6.48 5.68
C ASN A 57 21.23 -5.46 5.11
N ARG A 58 21.21 -4.24 5.65
CA ARG A 58 20.31 -3.16 5.23
C ARG A 58 20.37 -2.89 3.72
N ASN A 59 21.54 -3.05 3.08
CA ASN A 59 21.67 -2.92 1.62
C ASN A 59 20.96 -4.03 0.85
N HIS A 60 21.02 -5.27 1.34
CA HIS A 60 20.30 -6.39 0.75
C HIS A 60 18.79 -6.24 0.96
N THR A 61 18.39 -5.80 2.15
CA THR A 61 16.98 -5.49 2.44
C THR A 61 16.45 -4.37 1.56
N ALA A 62 17.23 -3.32 1.35
CA ALA A 62 16.85 -2.23 0.44
C ALA A 62 16.66 -2.72 -1.01
N LYS A 63 17.57 -3.58 -1.50
CA LYS A 63 17.43 -4.23 -2.81
C LYS A 63 16.20 -5.13 -2.89
N LEU A 64 15.94 -5.92 -1.85
CA LEU A 64 14.77 -6.80 -1.79
C LEU A 64 13.47 -5.97 -1.77
N ALA A 65 13.42 -4.93 -0.94
CA ALA A 65 12.29 -4.01 -0.86
C ALA A 65 12.03 -3.32 -2.21
N HIS A 66 13.08 -2.87 -2.89
CA HIS A 66 12.98 -2.30 -4.24
C HIS A 66 12.42 -3.33 -5.25
N ASN A 67 12.92 -4.57 -5.25
CA ASN A 67 12.47 -5.63 -6.16
C ASN A 67 10.99 -6.00 -5.95
N HIS A 68 10.50 -5.91 -4.72
CA HIS A 68 9.11 -6.22 -4.38
C HIS A 68 8.20 -4.98 -4.37
N GLY A 69 8.71 -3.78 -4.62
CA GLY A 69 7.95 -2.53 -4.54
C GLY A 69 7.40 -2.24 -3.14
N LEU A 70 8.08 -2.72 -2.10
CA LEU A 70 7.65 -2.60 -0.70
C LEU A 70 8.52 -1.59 0.06
N PRO A 71 7.99 -0.97 1.13
CA PRO A 71 8.81 -0.17 2.04
C PRO A 71 9.87 -1.03 2.73
N ILE A 72 11.08 -0.51 2.89
CA ILE A 72 12.18 -1.21 3.59
C ILE A 72 11.76 -1.60 5.00
N ALA A 73 11.17 -0.67 5.75
CA ALA A 73 10.69 -0.92 7.12
C ALA A 73 9.63 -2.04 7.18
N PHE A 74 8.80 -2.17 6.15
CA PHE A 74 7.82 -3.26 6.06
C PHE A 74 8.51 -4.61 5.88
N VAL A 75 9.49 -4.68 4.97
CA VAL A 75 10.26 -5.90 4.72
C VAL A 75 11.06 -6.32 5.96
N GLU A 76 11.71 -5.36 6.63
CA GLU A 76 12.42 -5.59 7.88
C GLU A 76 11.49 -6.11 8.97
N HIS A 77 10.34 -5.46 9.16
CA HIS A 77 9.38 -5.86 10.18
C HIS A 77 8.79 -7.25 9.90
N ALA A 78 8.42 -7.53 8.65
CA ALA A 78 7.84 -8.82 8.26
C ALA A 78 8.84 -9.97 8.42
N ILE A 79 10.09 -9.79 7.97
CA ILE A 79 11.12 -10.83 8.12
C ILE A 79 11.48 -11.01 9.60
N ASN A 80 11.65 -9.93 10.37
CA ASN A 80 11.92 -10.05 11.81
C ASN A 80 10.78 -10.76 12.54
N LEU A 81 9.53 -10.45 12.23
CA LEU A 81 8.37 -11.14 12.79
C LEU A 81 8.44 -12.64 12.48
N TYR A 82 8.76 -13.01 11.24
CA TYR A 82 8.93 -14.41 10.84
C TYR A 82 10.11 -15.12 11.53
N LEU A 83 11.23 -14.44 11.73
CA LEU A 83 12.42 -15.05 12.35
C LEU A 83 12.31 -15.15 13.88
N THR A 84 11.43 -14.37 14.50
CA THR A 84 11.25 -14.32 15.96
C THR A 84 10.18 -15.30 16.45
N HIS A 85 9.21 -15.67 15.60
CA HIS A 85 8.12 -16.61 15.87
C HIS A 85 8.41 -18.00 15.30
#